data_AF-K0KER2-F1
#
_entry.id   AF-K0KER2-F1
#
_cell.length_a   1.000
_cell.length_b   1.000
_cell.length_c   1.000
_cell.angle_alpha   90.00
_cell.angle_beta   90.00
_cell.angle_gamma   90.00
#
_symmetry.space_group_name_H-M   'P 1'
#
loop_
_entity.id
_entity.type
_entity.pdbx_description
1 polymer ?
#
loop_
_entity_poly.entity_id
_entity_poly.type
_entity_poly.pdbx_seq_one_letter_code
_entity_poly.pdbx_strand_id
1 'polypeptide(L)'
;MSDECSTQNDYDGRNGLRILSIFIMLISSGLGTFFPLLSSRYSSVNLPNWCWFFAKFFGSGVIVATGFIHLLQPASEALTDECLTGVISEYPWAFGICLMSLFLLFLTEIIAHHYIDIAAGNHKHGDQTHSHNHGHGHGHGNSDPTPGSSRDEFSDENENYEMEHFIQDSNSKVDETIKSIRLDNDDIESNYSSNDTTNSNYLNQILSVFILEFGVIFHSIFVGLSLSVSGEEFITLFIVLTFHQMFEGLGLGTRIAEVKWDKSRRSTPWYLALGFTFATPIAIAVGLGVRKSFNPGSRTALITNGVFDSISAGILIYTGIVELMAHEFLFSNQFKGEGGLQKMLCAYGVMCIGAGLMSLLGKWV
;
A
#
# COMPACT_ATOMS: atom_id res chain seq x y z
N MET A 1 -35.64 16.80 26.79
CA MET A 1 -34.70 17.08 25.68
C MET A 1 -35.22 16.26 24.51
N SER A 2 -35.42 16.86 23.35
CA SER A 2 -36.15 16.24 22.23
C SER A 2 -35.40 15.06 21.62
N ASP A 3 -35.92 13.84 21.81
CA ASP A 3 -35.47 12.57 21.19
C ASP A 3 -35.67 12.50 19.65
N GLU A 4 -35.82 13.66 18.99
CA GLU A 4 -36.14 13.74 17.56
C GLU A 4 -34.93 14.25 16.77
N CYS A 5 -34.44 13.42 15.85
CA CYS A 5 -33.46 13.82 14.85
C CYS A 5 -33.91 15.07 14.10
N SER A 6 -32.94 15.85 13.66
CA SER A 6 -33.20 16.96 12.74
C SER A 6 -34.01 16.48 11.52
N THR A 7 -34.95 17.32 11.10
CA THR A 7 -35.82 17.06 9.94
C THR A 7 -35.49 17.95 8.74
N GLN A 8 -34.56 18.90 8.91
CA GLN A 8 -34.10 19.85 7.90
C GLN A 8 -32.58 19.94 7.92
N ASN A 9 -32.00 20.35 6.80
CA ASN A 9 -30.58 20.67 6.69
C ASN A 9 -30.35 22.19 6.74
N ASP A 10 -29.08 22.59 6.88
CA ASP A 10 -28.69 23.99 7.07
C ASP A 10 -28.55 24.77 5.74
N TYR A 11 -29.12 24.27 4.65
CA TYR A 11 -28.94 24.87 3.32
C TYR A 11 -29.41 26.33 3.24
N ASP A 12 -28.48 27.24 2.96
CA ASP A 12 -28.70 28.69 3.01
C ASP A 12 -28.94 29.40 1.65
N GLY A 13 -29.05 28.65 0.56
CA GLY A 13 -29.39 29.22 -0.75
C GLY A 13 -28.24 29.78 -1.59
N ARG A 14 -26.97 29.65 -1.19
CA ARG A 14 -25.77 30.11 -1.95
C ARG A 14 -25.46 29.28 -3.21
N ASN A 15 -26.42 29.10 -4.11
CA ASN A 15 -26.33 28.22 -5.29
C ASN A 15 -25.09 28.50 -6.17
N GLY A 16 -24.79 29.77 -6.46
CA GLY A 16 -23.67 30.13 -7.35
C GLY A 16 -22.31 29.72 -6.81
N LEU A 17 -22.10 29.88 -5.50
CA LEU A 17 -20.84 29.54 -4.83
C LEU A 17 -20.68 28.02 -4.68
N ARG A 18 -21.78 27.29 -4.53
CA ARG A 18 -21.78 25.81 -4.51
C ARG A 18 -21.58 25.18 -5.89
N ILE A 19 -22.09 25.83 -6.95
CA ILE A 19 -21.77 25.40 -8.32
C ILE A 19 -20.29 25.66 -8.61
N LEU A 20 -19.76 26.81 -8.18
CA LEU A 20 -18.33 27.11 -8.29
C LEU A 20 -17.46 26.09 -7.55
N SER A 21 -17.88 25.63 -6.37
CA SER A 21 -17.10 24.66 -5.59
C SER A 21 -16.92 23.33 -6.32
N ILE A 22 -17.86 22.89 -7.17
CA ILE A 22 -17.70 21.69 -8.01
C ILE A 22 -16.44 21.81 -8.89
N PHE A 23 -16.26 22.96 -9.56
CA PHE A 23 -15.14 23.17 -10.46
C PHE A 23 -13.82 23.37 -9.70
N ILE A 24 -13.86 24.09 -8.59
CA ILE A 24 -12.67 24.32 -7.77
C ILE A 24 -12.19 23.01 -7.12
N MET A 25 -13.11 22.18 -6.60
CA MET A 25 -12.77 20.86 -6.07
C MET A 25 -12.19 19.96 -7.16
N LEU A 26 -12.78 19.97 -8.37
CA LEU A 26 -12.27 19.19 -9.50
C LEU A 26 -10.83 19.58 -9.87
N ILE A 27 -10.55 20.88 -9.94
CA ILE A 27 -9.21 21.39 -10.24
C ILE A 27 -8.26 21.03 -9.10
N SER A 28 -8.66 21.22 -7.84
CA SER A 28 -7.82 20.98 -6.66
C SER A 28 -7.46 19.50 -6.49
N SER A 29 -8.44 18.61 -6.57
CA SER A 29 -8.25 17.15 -6.50
C SER A 29 -7.42 16.63 -7.68
N GLY A 30 -7.66 17.18 -8.88
CA GLY A 30 -6.90 16.86 -10.07
C GLY A 30 -5.43 17.32 -9.96
N LEU A 31 -5.18 18.54 -9.47
CA LEU A 31 -3.82 19.01 -9.22
C LEU A 31 -3.11 18.14 -8.19
N GLY A 32 -3.79 17.77 -7.09
CA GLY A 32 -3.22 16.89 -6.06
C GLY A 32 -2.82 15.52 -6.61
N THR A 33 -3.72 14.84 -7.33
CA THR A 33 -3.50 13.46 -7.79
C THR A 33 -2.67 13.32 -9.05
N PHE A 34 -2.93 14.15 -10.07
CA PHE A 34 -2.23 14.03 -11.35
C PHE A 34 -0.82 14.58 -11.31
N PHE A 35 -0.51 15.53 -10.42
CA PHE A 35 0.83 16.11 -10.35
C PHE A 35 1.92 15.06 -10.05
N PRO A 36 1.83 14.24 -8.98
CA PRO A 36 2.80 13.17 -8.74
C PRO A 36 2.80 12.08 -9.82
N LEU A 37 1.63 11.77 -10.37
CA LEU A 37 1.48 10.73 -11.40
C LEU A 37 2.15 11.13 -12.73
N LEU A 38 1.93 12.37 -13.17
CA LEU A 38 2.57 12.95 -14.36
C LEU A 38 4.08 13.06 -14.14
N SER A 39 4.49 13.52 -12.95
CA SER A 39 5.88 13.66 -12.54
C SER A 39 6.70 12.38 -12.66
N SER A 40 6.12 11.22 -12.31
CA SER A 40 6.90 9.98 -12.31
C SER A 40 7.00 9.34 -13.71
N ARG A 41 6.09 9.71 -14.63
CA ARG A 41 5.91 9.02 -15.92
C ARG A 41 6.47 9.76 -17.12
N TYR A 42 6.43 11.10 -17.11
CA TYR A 42 6.84 11.90 -18.26
C TYR A 42 8.18 12.57 -17.99
N SER A 43 9.22 12.15 -18.72
CA SER A 43 10.56 12.76 -18.69
C SER A 43 10.56 14.25 -19.10
N SER A 44 9.52 14.71 -19.79
CA SER A 44 9.35 16.15 -20.11
C SER A 44 8.97 17.00 -18.89
N VAL A 45 8.45 16.38 -17.83
CA VAL A 45 8.13 17.02 -16.54
C VAL A 45 9.09 16.43 -15.49
N ASN A 46 10.39 16.56 -15.74
CA ASN A 46 11.42 16.15 -14.78
C ASN A 46 11.34 17.04 -13.54
N LEU A 47 10.61 16.60 -12.53
CA LEU A 47 10.63 17.27 -11.25
C LEU A 47 11.96 17.02 -10.55
N PRO A 48 12.50 18.04 -9.85
CA PRO A 48 13.68 17.85 -9.02
C PRO A 48 13.40 16.79 -7.96
N ASN A 49 14.39 15.92 -7.68
CA ASN A 49 14.26 14.80 -6.73
C ASN A 49 13.71 15.23 -5.37
N TRP A 50 14.00 16.47 -4.93
CA TRP A 50 13.47 17.02 -3.68
C TRP A 50 11.94 17.21 -3.69
N CYS A 51 11.34 17.57 -4.82
CA CYS A 51 9.89 17.77 -4.89
C CYS A 51 9.14 16.43 -4.82
N TRP A 52 9.63 15.41 -5.52
CA TRP A 52 9.07 14.05 -5.40
C TRP A 52 9.22 13.52 -3.97
N PHE A 53 10.40 13.70 -3.37
CA PHE A 53 10.66 13.35 -1.97
C PHE A 53 9.68 14.05 -1.03
N PHE A 54 9.48 15.36 -1.20
CA PHE A 54 8.54 16.12 -0.39
C PHE A 54 7.13 15.59 -0.55
N ALA A 55 6.62 15.48 -1.78
CA ALA A 55 5.27 15.01 -2.09
C ALA A 55 5.01 13.64 -1.46
N LYS A 56 5.95 12.70 -1.62
CA LYS A 56 5.86 11.34 -1.10
C LYS A 56 5.65 11.31 0.42
N PHE A 57 6.57 11.90 1.18
CA PHE A 57 6.55 11.82 2.64
C PHE A 57 5.50 12.74 3.26
N PHE A 58 5.29 13.92 2.67
CA PHE A 58 4.21 14.82 3.04
C PHE A 58 2.86 14.11 2.89
N GLY A 59 2.65 13.48 1.74
CA GLY A 59 1.47 12.68 1.43
C GLY A 59 1.23 11.53 2.39
N SER A 60 2.28 10.78 2.78
CA SER A 60 2.18 9.73 3.80
C SER A 60 1.67 10.30 5.15
N GLY A 61 2.17 11.47 5.56
CA GLY A 61 1.70 12.14 6.76
C GLY A 61 0.24 12.60 6.67
N VAL A 62 -0.16 13.12 5.51
CA VAL A 62 -1.54 13.52 5.24
C VAL A 62 -2.48 12.33 5.37
N ILE A 63 -2.19 11.18 4.75
CA ILE A 63 -3.04 9.97 4.82
C ILE A 63 -3.24 9.51 6.27
N VAL A 64 -2.17 9.49 7.07
CA VAL A 64 -2.25 9.13 8.50
C VAL A 64 -3.17 10.09 9.25
N ALA A 65 -2.99 11.40 9.06
CA ALA A 65 -3.82 12.41 9.70
C ALA A 65 -5.29 12.37 9.23
N THR A 66 -5.56 12.09 7.96
CA THR A 66 -6.92 11.88 7.44
C THR A 66 -7.61 10.75 8.19
N GLY A 67 -6.95 9.59 8.33
CA GLY A 67 -7.50 8.43 9.04
C GLY A 67 -7.95 8.74 10.47
N PHE A 68 -7.13 9.47 11.24
CA PHE A 68 -7.45 9.80 12.63
C PHE A 68 -8.39 11.01 12.79
N ILE A 69 -8.07 12.13 12.15
CA ILE A 69 -8.71 13.41 12.43
C ILE A 69 -9.94 13.63 11.56
N HIS A 70 -9.90 13.22 10.30
CA HIS A 70 -10.96 13.53 9.33
C HIS A 70 -11.92 12.37 9.07
N LEU A 71 -11.58 11.19 9.55
CA LEU A 71 -12.42 9.99 9.43
C LEU A 71 -12.87 9.50 10.80
N LEU A 72 -11.94 9.09 11.65
CA LEU A 72 -12.29 8.43 12.92
C LEU A 72 -13.03 9.37 13.89
N GLN A 73 -12.60 10.64 13.99
CA GLN A 73 -13.23 11.61 14.88
C GLN A 73 -14.67 11.95 14.43
N PRO A 74 -14.94 12.39 13.18
CA PRO A 74 -16.31 12.61 12.70
C PRO A 74 -17.18 11.36 12.78
N ALA A 75 -16.60 10.17 12.53
CA ALA A 75 -17.32 8.92 12.69
C ALA A 75 -17.77 8.67 14.13
N SER A 76 -16.91 9.00 15.11
CA SER A 76 -17.27 8.93 16.52
C SER A 76 -18.40 9.88 16.83
N GLU A 77 -18.29 11.14 16.42
CA GLU A 77 -19.33 12.15 16.65
C GLU A 77 -20.68 11.74 16.05
N ALA A 78 -20.68 11.21 14.82
CA ALA A 78 -21.88 10.74 14.16
C ALA A 78 -22.55 9.55 14.86
N LEU A 79 -21.77 8.60 15.40
CA LEU A 79 -22.30 7.42 16.10
C LEU A 79 -22.66 7.67 17.57
N THR A 80 -22.17 8.77 18.16
CA THR A 80 -22.50 9.20 19.52
C THR A 80 -23.46 10.39 19.57
N ASP A 81 -24.02 10.80 18.43
CA ASP A 81 -24.97 11.90 18.34
C ASP A 81 -26.20 11.66 19.24
N GLU A 82 -26.69 12.73 19.88
CA GLU A 82 -27.81 12.66 20.84
C GLU A 82 -29.11 12.12 20.22
N CYS A 83 -29.28 12.20 18.89
CA CYS A 83 -30.42 11.59 18.22
C CYS A 83 -30.39 10.05 18.23
N LEU A 84 -29.19 9.45 18.28
CA LEU A 84 -29.06 8.00 18.29
C LEU A 84 -29.35 7.49 19.70
N THR A 85 -30.44 6.73 19.82
CA THR A 85 -30.87 6.12 21.08
C THR A 85 -30.53 4.63 21.12
N GLY A 86 -30.04 4.14 22.25
CA GLY A 86 -29.84 2.70 22.51
C GLY A 86 -28.38 2.26 22.37
N VAL A 87 -28.17 0.97 22.06
CA VAL A 87 -26.83 0.32 22.08
C VAL A 87 -25.80 0.98 21.17
N ILE A 88 -26.24 1.70 20.13
CA ILE A 88 -25.36 2.40 19.19
C ILE A 88 -24.66 3.60 19.83
N SER A 89 -25.30 4.31 20.76
CA SER A 89 -24.69 5.48 21.41
C SER A 89 -23.94 5.14 22.70
N GLU A 90 -24.17 3.95 23.28
CA GLU A 90 -23.57 3.53 24.56
C GLU A 90 -22.14 2.98 24.43
N TYR A 91 -21.79 2.43 23.26
CA TYR A 91 -20.48 1.84 23.00
C TYR A 91 -19.74 2.66 21.94
N PRO A 92 -18.40 2.83 22.04
CA PRO A 92 -17.59 3.55 21.04
C PRO A 92 -17.46 2.76 19.73
N TRP A 93 -18.57 2.60 19.00
CA TRP A 93 -18.65 1.80 17.78
C TRP A 93 -17.71 2.29 16.70
N ALA A 94 -17.43 3.60 16.61
CA ALA A 94 -16.50 4.11 15.61
C ALA A 94 -15.11 3.49 15.75
N PHE A 95 -14.57 3.52 16.98
CA PHE A 95 -13.29 2.90 17.31
C PHE A 95 -13.33 1.38 17.17
N GLY A 96 -14.45 0.74 17.56
CA GLY A 96 -14.65 -0.70 17.40
C GLY A 96 -14.64 -1.15 15.93
N ILE A 97 -15.38 -0.46 15.06
CA ILE A 97 -15.44 -0.74 13.62
C ILE A 97 -14.10 -0.44 12.95
N CYS A 98 -13.45 0.65 13.33
CA CYS A 98 -12.09 0.98 12.88
C CYS A 98 -11.11 -0.17 13.22
N LEU A 99 -11.16 -0.68 14.45
CA LEU A 99 -10.32 -1.80 14.88
C LEU A 99 -10.64 -3.09 14.11
N MET A 100 -11.92 -3.41 13.94
CA MET A 100 -12.35 -4.57 13.15
C MET A 100 -11.87 -4.47 11.70
N SER A 101 -12.01 -3.28 11.08
CA SER A 101 -11.54 -3.02 9.73
C SER A 101 -10.04 -3.25 9.61
N LEU A 102 -9.24 -2.73 10.56
CA LEU A 102 -7.79 -2.94 10.60
C LEU A 102 -7.42 -4.43 10.65
N PHE A 103 -8.05 -5.20 11.56
CA PHE A 103 -7.80 -6.65 11.66
C PHE A 103 -8.21 -7.41 10.41
N LEU A 104 -9.35 -7.04 9.79
CA LEU A 104 -9.80 -7.66 8.54
C LEU A 104 -8.88 -7.33 7.38
N LEU A 105 -8.36 -6.11 7.32
CA LEU A 105 -7.38 -5.69 6.31
C LEU A 105 -6.08 -6.49 6.43
N PHE A 106 -5.55 -6.58 7.65
CA PHE A 106 -4.36 -7.38 7.93
C PHE A 106 -4.56 -8.86 7.61
N LEU A 107 -5.73 -9.42 7.98
CA LEU A 107 -6.09 -10.79 7.65
C LEU A 107 -6.16 -10.99 6.13
N THR A 108 -6.76 -10.04 5.40
CA THR A 108 -6.86 -10.09 3.93
C THR A 108 -5.48 -10.04 3.29
N GLU A 109 -4.57 -9.23 3.82
CA GLU A 109 -3.18 -9.17 3.36
C GLU A 109 -2.42 -10.48 3.62
N ILE A 110 -2.57 -11.09 4.80
CA ILE A 110 -1.99 -12.42 5.09
C ILE A 110 -2.53 -13.48 4.13
N ILE A 111 -3.85 -13.51 3.93
CA ILE A 111 -4.51 -14.47 3.05
C ILE A 111 -4.04 -14.26 1.61
N ALA A 112 -3.98 -13.02 1.14
CA ALA A 112 -3.49 -12.68 -0.19
C ALA A 112 -2.04 -13.16 -0.36
N HIS A 113 -1.15 -12.82 0.57
CA HIS A 113 0.23 -13.31 0.58
C HIS A 113 0.30 -14.84 0.50
N HIS A 114 -0.44 -15.54 1.36
CA HIS A 114 -0.44 -17.01 1.39
C HIS A 114 -0.92 -17.64 0.08
N TYR A 115 -2.02 -17.16 -0.48
CA TYR A 115 -2.54 -17.69 -1.74
C TYR A 115 -1.64 -17.38 -2.93
N ILE A 116 -1.02 -16.20 -2.96
CA ILE A 116 -0.10 -15.87 -4.04
C ILE A 116 1.16 -16.74 -3.95
N ASP A 117 1.69 -16.99 -2.74
CA ASP A 117 2.83 -17.87 -2.54
C ASP A 117 2.52 -19.33 -2.95
N ILE A 118 1.32 -19.83 -2.68
CA ILE A 118 0.87 -21.16 -3.15
C ILE A 118 0.72 -21.17 -4.67
N ALA A 119 0.14 -20.13 -5.28
CA ALA A 119 -0.03 -20.07 -6.74
C ALA A 119 1.32 -20.07 -7.46
N ALA A 120 2.32 -19.36 -6.94
CA ALA A 120 3.70 -19.44 -7.38
C ALA A 120 4.29 -20.85 -7.19
N GLY A 121 4.02 -21.49 -6.05
CA GLY A 121 4.43 -22.87 -5.77
C GLY A 121 3.82 -23.92 -6.69
N ASN A 122 2.58 -23.73 -7.17
CA ASN A 122 1.90 -24.69 -8.05
C ASN A 122 2.41 -24.69 -9.51
N HIS A 123 3.11 -23.65 -9.95
CA HIS A 123 3.83 -23.68 -11.22
C HIS A 123 5.03 -24.64 -11.22
N LYS A 124 5.41 -25.20 -10.06
CA LYS A 124 6.50 -26.19 -9.91
C LYS A 124 6.19 -27.59 -10.47
N HIS A 125 4.93 -27.92 -10.78
CA HIS A 125 4.53 -29.29 -11.17
C HIS A 125 3.95 -29.43 -12.59
N GLY A 126 3.97 -28.37 -13.41
CA GLY A 126 3.29 -28.34 -14.71
C GLY A 126 4.10 -28.78 -15.94
N ASP A 127 5.44 -28.91 -15.84
CA ASP A 127 6.29 -29.04 -17.05
C ASP A 127 7.20 -30.27 -17.02
N GLN A 128 6.63 -31.44 -16.71
CA GLN A 128 7.23 -32.73 -17.05
C GLN A 128 6.29 -33.50 -17.98
N THR A 129 6.33 -33.17 -19.27
CA THR A 129 5.75 -33.99 -20.33
C THR A 129 6.84 -34.82 -21.03
N HIS A 130 6.82 -36.12 -20.72
CA HIS A 130 7.21 -37.28 -21.54
C HIS A 130 8.61 -37.37 -22.20
N SER A 131 9.39 -38.36 -21.75
CA SER A 131 10.05 -39.30 -22.67
C SER A 131 10.12 -40.70 -22.04
N HIS A 132 9.48 -41.66 -22.70
CA HIS A 132 9.52 -43.08 -22.37
C HIS A 132 10.84 -43.70 -22.82
N ASN A 133 11.43 -44.60 -22.02
CA ASN A 133 11.97 -45.84 -22.58
C ASN A 133 11.97 -46.99 -21.55
N HIS A 134 11.41 -48.13 -21.96
CA HIS A 134 11.41 -49.40 -21.25
C HIS A 134 12.60 -50.28 -21.72
N GLY A 135 13.13 -51.15 -20.85
CA GLY A 135 13.88 -52.34 -21.28
C GLY A 135 14.75 -53.02 -20.21
N HIS A 136 14.28 -54.19 -19.72
CA HIS A 136 14.96 -55.43 -19.23
C HIS A 136 16.45 -55.40 -18.78
N GLY A 137 16.98 -56.08 -17.76
CA GLY A 137 16.63 -57.35 -17.08
C GLY A 137 17.87 -58.29 -17.02
N HIS A 138 18.12 -58.97 -15.87
CA HIS A 138 19.17 -59.99 -15.54
C HIS A 138 20.56 -59.46 -15.09
N GLY A 139 21.32 -60.02 -14.13
CA GLY A 139 21.23 -61.22 -13.29
C GLY A 139 22.61 -61.94 -13.15
N HIS A 140 23.09 -62.16 -11.91
CA HIS A 140 24.14 -63.10 -11.41
C HIS A 140 25.67 -62.83 -11.57
N GLY A 141 26.40 -62.90 -10.43
CA GLY A 141 27.24 -64.07 -10.08
C GLY A 141 28.79 -63.96 -10.00
N ASN A 142 29.32 -63.88 -8.75
CA ASN A 142 30.52 -64.54 -8.16
C ASN A 142 31.93 -64.49 -8.83
N SER A 143 32.97 -64.08 -8.08
CA SER A 143 33.94 -64.96 -7.38
C SER A 143 35.21 -64.23 -6.87
N ASP A 144 35.58 -64.61 -5.64
CA ASP A 144 36.78 -64.34 -4.81
C ASP A 144 38.05 -65.05 -5.37
N PRO A 145 39.32 -64.88 -4.86
CA PRO A 145 39.66 -65.06 -3.44
C PRO A 145 40.81 -64.20 -2.82
N THR A 146 40.80 -64.24 -1.48
CA THR A 146 41.73 -63.87 -0.38
C THR A 146 43.12 -64.57 -0.46
N PRO A 147 44.13 -64.44 0.48
CA PRO A 147 44.06 -64.03 1.91
C PRO A 147 45.27 -63.35 2.62
N GLY A 148 45.02 -62.93 3.88
CA GLY A 148 45.98 -62.82 5.00
C GLY A 148 46.47 -61.40 5.33
N SER A 149 46.71 -60.95 6.57
CA SER A 149 46.63 -61.49 7.94
C SER A 149 46.94 -60.33 8.91
N SER A 150 46.28 -60.29 10.10
CA SER A 150 46.69 -59.67 11.39
C SER A 150 46.97 -58.14 11.46
N ARG A 151 46.23 -57.31 12.23
CA ARG A 151 46.17 -57.07 13.70
C ARG A 151 47.14 -55.98 14.21
N ASP A 152 46.65 -55.17 15.16
CA ASP A 152 47.31 -54.24 16.11
C ASP A 152 47.48 -52.78 15.59
N GLU A 153 46.73 -51.78 16.10
CA GLU A 153 46.81 -51.01 17.37
C GLU A 153 47.80 -49.82 17.33
N PHE A 154 47.31 -48.65 17.81
CA PHE A 154 48.07 -47.48 18.33
C PHE A 154 48.82 -46.65 17.24
N SER A 155 48.97 -45.33 17.26
CA SER A 155 48.53 -44.14 18.02
C SER A 155 49.07 -42.92 17.25
N ASP A 156 48.55 -41.74 17.56
CA ASP A 156 49.23 -40.43 17.59
C ASP A 156 50.38 -40.15 16.60
N GLU A 157 50.25 -39.08 15.81
CA GLU A 157 50.90 -37.80 16.13
C GLU A 157 50.69 -36.77 15.01
N ASN A 158 50.02 -35.70 15.41
CA ASN A 158 50.35 -34.31 15.11
C ASN A 158 51.81 -34.07 14.67
N GLU A 159 52.03 -33.44 13.51
CA GLU A 159 52.49 -32.04 13.43
C GLU A 159 52.92 -31.65 12.00
N ASN A 160 52.51 -30.42 11.68
CA ASN A 160 53.05 -29.46 10.71
C ASN A 160 54.45 -29.74 10.15
N TYR A 161 54.68 -29.37 8.89
CA TYR A 161 55.59 -28.26 8.52
C TYR A 161 55.44 -27.92 7.03
N GLU A 162 55.24 -26.63 6.76
CA GLU A 162 55.33 -26.00 5.44
C GLU A 162 56.79 -26.03 4.92
N MET A 163 56.97 -26.14 3.60
CA MET A 163 57.97 -25.33 2.88
C MET A 163 57.73 -25.39 1.35
N GLU A 164 57.57 -24.21 0.75
CA GLU A 164 57.59 -23.94 -0.69
C GLU A 164 58.94 -24.28 -1.35
N HIS A 165 58.95 -24.74 -2.60
CA HIS A 165 59.57 -23.99 -3.72
C HIS A 165 59.44 -24.72 -5.08
N PHE A 166 58.91 -23.97 -6.05
CA PHE A 166 59.18 -23.92 -7.50
C PHE A 166 60.18 -24.92 -8.13
N ILE A 167 59.83 -25.55 -9.27
CA ILE A 167 60.11 -25.09 -10.66
C ILE A 167 59.41 -26.03 -11.68
N GLN A 168 58.47 -25.42 -12.42
CA GLN A 168 58.32 -25.38 -13.88
C GLN A 168 58.46 -26.64 -14.77
N ASP A 169 57.33 -26.89 -15.45
CA ASP A 169 57.13 -27.07 -16.90
C ASP A 169 56.64 -28.42 -17.45
N SER A 170 55.55 -28.28 -18.22
CA SER A 170 55.11 -29.11 -19.34
C SER A 170 54.50 -30.50 -19.05
N ASN A 171 53.16 -30.55 -18.90
CA ASN A 171 52.38 -31.19 -19.96
C ASN A 171 50.91 -30.74 -20.00
N SER A 172 50.53 -30.24 -21.17
CA SER A 172 49.20 -29.87 -21.61
C SER A 172 48.21 -31.05 -21.65
N LYS A 173 46.91 -30.74 -21.46
CA LYS A 173 45.71 -31.54 -21.83
C LYS A 173 45.05 -32.42 -20.76
N VAL A 174 44.83 -31.94 -19.53
CA VAL A 174 43.84 -32.57 -18.62
C VAL A 174 42.86 -31.57 -17.98
N ASP A 175 43.11 -30.26 -18.03
CA ASP A 175 42.32 -29.30 -17.24
C ASP A 175 41.12 -28.63 -17.97
N GLU A 176 40.93 -28.91 -19.27
CA GLU A 176 39.78 -28.37 -20.03
C GLU A 176 38.52 -29.23 -19.93
N THR A 177 38.64 -30.52 -19.60
CA THR A 177 37.47 -31.44 -19.60
C THR A 177 36.71 -31.45 -18.28
N ILE A 178 37.34 -31.06 -17.15
CA ILE A 178 36.65 -31.02 -15.85
C ILE A 178 35.93 -29.67 -15.61
N LYS A 179 36.32 -28.60 -16.33
CA LYS A 179 35.68 -27.29 -16.19
C LYS A 179 34.34 -27.17 -16.94
N SER A 180 34.11 -28.00 -17.96
CA SER A 180 32.86 -28.00 -18.74
C SER A 180 31.74 -28.89 -18.17
N ILE A 181 31.94 -29.53 -17.01
CA ILE A 181 30.91 -30.37 -16.35
C ILE A 181 30.35 -29.70 -15.07
N ARG A 182 30.91 -28.56 -14.64
CA ARG A 182 30.45 -27.82 -13.44
C ARG A 182 29.93 -26.41 -13.69
N LEU A 183 29.68 -26.06 -14.95
CA LEU A 183 29.01 -24.82 -15.31
C LEU A 183 27.79 -25.23 -16.14
N ASP A 184 26.64 -25.40 -15.49
CA ASP A 184 25.30 -25.28 -16.11
C ASP A 184 24.13 -25.62 -15.16
N ASN A 185 24.32 -25.66 -13.83
CA ASN A 185 23.19 -25.93 -12.91
C ASN A 185 22.96 -24.91 -11.78
N ASP A 186 23.75 -23.83 -11.64
CA ASP A 186 23.55 -22.86 -10.55
C ASP A 186 22.96 -21.49 -10.98
N ASP A 187 22.77 -21.23 -12.28
CA ASP A 187 22.30 -19.92 -12.78
C ASP A 187 20.81 -19.88 -13.20
N ILE A 188 20.07 -20.97 -13.03
CA ILE A 188 18.63 -21.03 -13.38
C ILE A 188 17.72 -20.94 -12.14
N GLU A 189 18.20 -21.31 -10.95
CA GLU A 189 17.37 -21.33 -9.74
C GLU A 189 17.25 -19.95 -9.05
N SER A 190 18.21 -19.04 -9.29
CA SER A 190 18.24 -17.69 -8.69
C SER A 190 17.36 -16.66 -9.40
N ASN A 191 17.12 -16.81 -10.72
CA ASN A 191 16.25 -15.92 -11.48
C ASN A 191 14.75 -16.25 -11.33
N TYR A 192 14.39 -17.50 -11.00
CA TYR A 192 12.99 -17.93 -10.94
C TYR A 192 12.34 -17.66 -9.57
N SER A 193 13.03 -17.93 -8.45
CA SER A 193 12.54 -17.55 -7.10
C SER A 193 12.41 -16.04 -6.94
N SER A 194 13.25 -15.26 -7.63
CA SER A 194 13.18 -13.79 -7.62
C SER A 194 11.94 -13.28 -8.37
N ASN A 195 11.55 -13.91 -9.48
CA ASN A 195 10.39 -13.51 -10.28
C ASN A 195 9.05 -13.78 -9.58
N ASP A 196 8.93 -14.88 -8.85
CA ASP A 196 7.69 -15.19 -8.11
C ASP A 196 7.50 -14.29 -6.89
N THR A 197 8.54 -14.12 -6.06
CA THR A 197 8.49 -13.19 -4.92
C THR A 197 8.25 -11.75 -5.38
N THR A 198 8.82 -11.33 -6.52
CA THR A 198 8.56 -9.99 -7.07
C THR A 198 7.15 -9.82 -7.62
N ASN A 199 6.54 -10.88 -8.16
CA ASN A 199 5.15 -10.85 -8.62
C ASN A 199 4.16 -10.83 -7.43
N SER A 200 4.42 -11.60 -6.36
CA SER A 200 3.63 -11.53 -5.12
C SER A 200 3.64 -10.13 -4.53
N ASN A 201 4.83 -9.56 -4.36
CA ASN A 201 4.99 -8.20 -3.82
C ASN A 201 4.31 -7.15 -4.71
N TYR A 202 4.33 -7.33 -6.04
CA TYR A 202 3.62 -6.46 -6.98
C TYR A 202 2.10 -6.51 -6.83
N LEU A 203 1.52 -7.72 -6.72
CA LEU A 203 0.08 -7.89 -6.53
C LEU A 203 -0.39 -7.30 -5.19
N ASN A 204 0.36 -7.49 -4.12
CA ASN A 204 0.04 -6.92 -2.81
C ASN A 204 0.13 -5.39 -2.82
N GLN A 205 1.14 -4.81 -3.49
CA GLN A 205 1.22 -3.36 -3.65
C GLN A 205 0.03 -2.79 -4.44
N ILE A 206 -0.43 -3.50 -5.47
CA ILE A 206 -1.64 -3.13 -6.21
C ILE A 206 -2.87 -3.20 -5.31
N LEU A 207 -3.03 -4.31 -4.58
CA LEU A 207 -4.16 -4.53 -3.69
C LEU A 207 -4.26 -3.44 -2.62
N SER A 208 -3.14 -3.12 -1.96
CA SER A 208 -3.01 -2.02 -1.00
C SER A 208 -3.50 -0.70 -1.59
N VAL A 209 -3.05 -0.32 -2.79
CA VAL A 209 -3.48 0.92 -3.45
C VAL A 209 -4.98 0.93 -3.76
N PHE A 210 -5.55 -0.19 -4.20
CA PHE A 210 -6.99 -0.30 -4.45
C PHE A 210 -7.81 -0.19 -3.15
N ILE A 211 -7.35 -0.81 -2.05
CA ILE A 211 -8.04 -0.74 -0.77
C ILE A 211 -7.95 0.68 -0.19
N LEU A 212 -6.78 1.31 -0.25
CA LEU A 212 -6.60 2.71 0.13
C LEU A 212 -7.55 3.63 -0.64
N GLU A 213 -7.59 3.47 -1.96
CA GLU A 213 -8.44 4.28 -2.83
C GLU A 213 -9.94 4.09 -2.53
N PHE A 214 -10.36 2.85 -2.25
CA PHE A 214 -11.72 2.58 -1.80
C PHE A 214 -12.05 3.41 -0.56
N GLY A 215 -11.20 3.39 0.48
CA GLY A 215 -11.43 4.16 1.72
C GLY A 215 -11.51 5.66 1.47
N VAL A 216 -10.58 6.20 0.66
CA VAL A 216 -10.53 7.62 0.31
C VAL A 216 -11.74 8.06 -0.53
N ILE A 217 -12.22 7.24 -1.47
CA ILE A 217 -13.38 7.56 -2.31
C ILE A 217 -14.65 7.66 -1.47
N PHE A 218 -14.89 6.71 -0.56
CA PHE A 218 -16.08 6.75 0.30
C PHE A 218 -16.09 7.99 1.19
N HIS A 219 -14.96 8.31 1.79
CA HIS A 219 -14.78 9.56 2.54
C HIS A 219 -15.12 10.79 1.69
N SER A 220 -14.54 10.88 0.49
CA SER A 220 -14.74 11.98 -0.45
C SER A 220 -16.20 12.18 -0.86
N ILE A 221 -16.99 11.09 -0.92
CA ILE A 221 -18.42 11.17 -1.22
C ILE A 221 -19.18 11.85 -0.07
N PHE A 222 -18.97 11.44 1.18
CA PHE A 222 -19.66 12.03 2.32
C PHE A 222 -19.24 13.49 2.56
N VAL A 223 -17.95 13.80 2.40
CA VAL A 223 -17.44 15.17 2.43
C VAL A 223 -18.14 16.06 1.40
N GLY A 224 -18.26 15.58 0.14
CA GLY A 224 -18.93 16.33 -0.92
C GLY A 224 -20.43 16.52 -0.69
N LEU A 225 -21.12 15.49 -0.18
CA LEU A 225 -22.53 15.57 0.17
C LEU A 225 -22.78 16.57 1.30
N SER A 226 -22.00 16.50 2.39
CA SER A 226 -22.14 17.41 3.53
C SER A 226 -21.82 18.86 3.15
N LEU A 227 -20.75 19.11 2.38
CA LEU A 227 -20.42 20.45 1.89
C LEU A 227 -21.55 21.05 1.02
N SER A 228 -22.29 20.22 0.29
CA SER A 228 -23.37 20.70 -0.58
C SER A 228 -24.57 21.25 0.18
N VAL A 229 -24.81 20.79 1.42
CA VAL A 229 -25.95 21.16 2.27
C VAL A 229 -25.57 21.92 3.54
N SER A 230 -24.29 22.22 3.74
CA SER A 230 -23.79 23.00 4.88
C SER A 230 -24.38 24.40 4.93
N GLY A 231 -24.45 25.02 6.10
CA GLY A 231 -25.05 26.34 6.32
C GLY A 231 -24.06 27.48 6.26
N GLU A 232 -24.05 28.30 7.30
CA GLU A 232 -23.28 29.55 7.38
C GLU A 232 -21.78 29.31 7.21
N GLU A 233 -21.29 28.18 7.73
CA GLU A 233 -19.92 27.70 7.68
C GLU A 233 -19.45 27.25 6.29
N PHE A 234 -20.33 27.18 5.29
CA PHE A 234 -19.99 26.73 3.93
C PHE A 234 -18.72 27.39 3.37
N ILE A 235 -18.53 28.70 3.52
CA ILE A 235 -17.34 29.37 2.95
C ILE A 235 -16.06 28.86 3.61
N THR A 236 -16.07 28.70 4.94
CA THR A 236 -14.93 28.18 5.69
C THR A 236 -14.65 26.74 5.29
N LEU A 237 -15.68 25.87 5.33
CA LEU A 237 -15.57 24.47 4.92
C LEU A 237 -15.07 24.35 3.48
N PHE A 238 -15.61 25.13 2.56
CA PHE A 238 -15.23 25.11 1.16
C PHE A 238 -13.73 25.42 0.95
N ILE A 239 -13.23 26.49 1.58
CA ILE A 239 -11.82 26.88 1.45
C ILE A 239 -10.92 25.80 2.06
N VAL A 240 -11.25 25.34 3.27
CA VAL A 240 -10.45 24.34 3.99
C VAL A 240 -10.45 23.00 3.25
N LEU A 241 -11.61 22.55 2.78
CA LEU A 241 -11.74 21.31 2.01
C LEU A 241 -11.04 21.38 0.65
N THR A 242 -10.89 22.57 0.06
CA THR A 242 -10.11 22.72 -1.18
C THR A 242 -8.65 22.34 -0.94
N PHE A 243 -8.05 22.77 0.18
CA PHE A 243 -6.69 22.39 0.55
C PHE A 243 -6.60 20.94 1.04
N HIS A 244 -7.59 20.48 1.83
CA HIS A 244 -7.69 19.09 2.28
C HIS A 244 -7.64 18.14 1.09
N GLN A 245 -8.52 18.34 0.09
CA GLN A 245 -8.63 17.49 -1.08
C GLN A 245 -7.36 17.52 -1.94
N MET A 246 -6.68 18.67 -2.01
CA MET A 246 -5.40 18.78 -2.71
C MET A 246 -4.31 17.94 -2.01
N PHE A 247 -4.21 18.04 -0.68
CA PHE A 247 -3.20 17.32 0.09
C PHE A 247 -3.47 15.82 0.14
N GLU A 248 -4.72 15.41 0.29
CA GLU A 248 -5.11 14.01 0.23
C GLU A 248 -4.86 13.44 -1.17
N GLY A 249 -5.18 14.20 -2.21
CA GLY A 249 -4.85 13.86 -3.60
C GLY A 249 -3.35 13.73 -3.85
N LEU A 250 -2.53 14.58 -3.24
CA LEU A 250 -1.06 14.49 -3.29
C LEU A 250 -0.57 13.17 -2.67
N GLY A 251 -1.13 12.80 -1.51
CA GLY A 251 -0.89 11.51 -0.87
C GLY A 251 -1.23 10.34 -1.79
N LEU A 252 -2.50 10.23 -2.20
CA LEU A 252 -2.97 9.16 -3.08
C LEU A 252 -2.18 9.11 -4.41
N GLY A 253 -1.95 10.25 -5.04
CA GLY A 253 -1.23 10.36 -6.30
C GLY A 253 0.20 9.82 -6.22
N THR A 254 0.91 10.11 -5.12
CA THR A 254 2.26 9.56 -4.91
C THR A 254 2.24 8.05 -4.74
N ARG A 255 1.25 7.49 -4.03
CA ARG A 255 1.10 6.04 -3.85
C ARG A 255 0.85 5.33 -5.18
N ILE A 256 -0.07 5.85 -5.98
CA ILE A 256 -0.37 5.34 -7.32
C ILE A 256 0.88 5.41 -8.23
N ALA A 257 1.65 6.49 -8.11
CA ALA A 257 2.85 6.73 -8.92
C ALA A 257 4.02 5.80 -8.58
N GLU A 258 4.07 5.26 -7.37
CA GLU A 258 5.12 4.33 -6.91
C GLU A 258 4.92 2.88 -7.37
N VAL A 259 3.69 2.50 -7.71
CA VAL A 259 3.41 1.18 -8.24
C VAL A 259 4.04 1.02 -9.62
N LYS A 260 4.80 -0.06 -9.82
CA LYS A 260 5.41 -0.39 -11.11
C LYS A 260 4.41 -1.08 -12.04
N TRP A 261 3.48 -0.32 -12.60
CA TRP A 261 2.45 -0.86 -13.50
C TRP A 261 3.05 -1.54 -14.75
N ASP A 262 2.65 -2.79 -14.98
CA ASP A 262 2.96 -3.52 -16.21
C ASP A 262 2.36 -2.84 -17.46
N LYS A 263 2.96 -3.08 -18.63
CA LYS A 263 2.54 -2.52 -19.93
C LYS A 263 1.06 -2.79 -20.22
N SER A 264 0.55 -3.97 -19.85
CA SER A 264 -0.86 -4.33 -20.04
C SER A 264 -1.83 -3.46 -19.22
N ARG A 265 -1.39 -2.96 -18.06
CA ARG A 265 -2.20 -2.20 -17.10
C ARG A 265 -1.76 -0.73 -16.98
N ARG A 266 -1.09 -0.19 -18.00
CA ARG A 266 -0.53 1.17 -17.97
C ARG A 266 -1.59 2.27 -17.79
N SER A 267 -2.84 1.99 -18.17
CA SER A 267 -3.98 2.92 -18.03
C SER A 267 -4.61 2.91 -16.64
N THR A 268 -4.46 1.84 -15.86
CA THR A 268 -5.05 1.70 -14.52
C THR A 268 -4.81 2.91 -13.61
N PRO A 269 -3.57 3.42 -13.42
CA PRO A 269 -3.35 4.55 -12.50
C PRO A 269 -4.08 5.83 -12.92
N TRP A 270 -4.38 6.01 -14.21
CA TRP A 270 -5.17 7.15 -14.68
C TRP A 270 -6.63 7.02 -14.28
N TYR A 271 -7.19 5.81 -14.37
CA TYR A 271 -8.56 5.56 -13.90
C TYR A 271 -8.67 5.74 -12.39
N LEU A 272 -7.66 5.33 -11.64
CA LEU A 272 -7.61 5.54 -10.18
C LEU A 272 -7.56 7.03 -9.82
N ALA A 273 -6.66 7.79 -10.46
CA ALA A 273 -6.58 9.23 -10.27
C ALA A 273 -7.88 9.96 -10.68
N LEU A 274 -8.53 9.53 -11.77
CA LEU A 274 -9.83 10.08 -12.19
C LEU A 274 -10.94 9.73 -11.18
N GLY A 275 -10.94 8.52 -10.63
CA GLY A 275 -11.91 8.07 -9.63
C GLY A 275 -11.95 9.01 -8.43
N PHE A 276 -10.79 9.28 -7.83
CA PHE A 276 -10.67 10.28 -6.76
C PHE A 276 -11.04 11.70 -7.22
N THR A 277 -10.52 12.13 -8.37
CA THR A 277 -10.70 13.50 -8.87
C THR A 277 -12.18 13.86 -9.06
N PHE A 278 -12.99 12.92 -9.54
CA PHE A 278 -14.41 13.12 -9.78
C PHE A 278 -15.32 12.80 -8.60
N ALA A 279 -14.87 12.02 -7.61
CA ALA A 279 -15.71 11.61 -6.48
C ALA A 279 -16.38 12.80 -5.77
N THR A 280 -15.59 13.76 -5.27
CA THR A 280 -16.12 14.92 -4.52
C THR A 280 -16.97 15.85 -5.40
N PRO A 281 -16.56 16.25 -6.62
CA PRO A 281 -17.41 17.06 -7.51
C PRO A 281 -18.76 16.41 -7.84
N ILE A 282 -18.78 15.10 -8.10
CA ILE A 282 -20.02 14.35 -8.35
C ILE A 282 -20.87 14.34 -7.08
N ALA A 283 -20.27 14.08 -5.92
CA ALA A 283 -20.98 14.09 -4.64
C ALA A 283 -21.60 15.46 -4.32
N ILE A 284 -20.88 16.56 -4.56
CA ILE A 284 -21.43 17.91 -4.40
C ILE A 284 -22.62 18.13 -5.35
N ALA A 285 -22.49 17.73 -6.63
CA ALA A 285 -23.55 17.88 -7.62
C ALA A 285 -24.80 17.07 -7.24
N VAL A 286 -24.60 15.82 -6.82
CA VAL A 286 -25.68 14.95 -6.31
C VAL A 286 -26.31 15.57 -5.08
N GLY A 287 -25.51 15.99 -4.10
CA GLY A 287 -25.97 16.60 -2.86
C GLY A 287 -26.78 17.88 -3.09
N LEU A 288 -26.38 18.73 -4.04
CA LEU A 288 -27.19 19.85 -4.52
C LEU A 288 -28.50 19.40 -5.15
N GLY A 289 -28.51 18.31 -5.93
CA GLY A 289 -29.70 17.74 -6.53
C GLY A 289 -30.69 17.21 -5.48
N VAL A 290 -30.19 16.50 -4.47
CA VAL A 290 -30.99 15.89 -3.40
C VAL A 290 -31.14 16.78 -2.16
N ARG A 291 -30.69 18.04 -2.20
CA ARG A 291 -30.65 18.97 -1.05
C ARG A 291 -31.96 19.19 -0.32
N LYS A 292 -33.12 18.86 -0.90
CA LYS A 292 -34.42 18.97 -0.21
C LYS A 292 -34.77 17.73 0.61
N SER A 293 -34.11 16.62 0.35
CA SER A 293 -34.40 15.30 0.94
C SER A 293 -33.23 14.73 1.72
N PHE A 294 -32.01 15.18 1.43
CA PHE A 294 -30.82 14.78 2.17
C PHE A 294 -30.65 15.66 3.40
N ASN A 295 -30.67 15.04 4.57
CA ASN A 295 -30.37 15.69 5.84
C ASN A 295 -29.20 14.96 6.52
N PRO A 296 -28.01 15.59 6.66
CA PRO A 296 -26.86 15.02 7.35
C PRO A 296 -27.14 14.63 8.80
N GLY A 297 -28.01 15.35 9.50
CA GLY A 297 -28.38 15.08 10.90
C GLY A 297 -29.53 14.09 11.06
N SER A 298 -29.93 13.38 9.99
CA SER A 298 -30.92 12.31 10.09
C SER A 298 -30.30 11.02 10.62
N ARG A 299 -31.08 10.19 11.32
CA ARG A 299 -30.62 8.92 11.91
C ARG A 299 -29.91 8.03 10.88
N THR A 300 -30.48 7.92 9.68
CA THR A 300 -29.91 7.11 8.61
C THR A 300 -28.59 7.70 8.11
N ALA A 301 -28.50 9.02 7.94
CA ALA A 301 -27.26 9.67 7.50
C ALA A 301 -26.15 9.52 8.56
N LEU A 302 -26.46 9.77 9.83
CA LEU A 302 -25.50 9.64 10.94
C LEU A 302 -24.94 8.21 11.04
N ILE A 303 -25.81 7.19 11.04
CA ILE A 303 -25.37 5.78 11.11
C ILE A 303 -24.55 5.42 9.86
N THR A 304 -24.99 5.85 8.67
CA THR A 304 -24.30 5.52 7.43
C THR A 304 -22.91 6.18 7.40
N ASN A 305 -22.82 7.49 7.62
CA ASN A 305 -21.56 8.23 7.68
C ASN A 305 -20.64 7.61 8.73
N GLY A 306 -21.13 7.44 9.96
CA GLY A 306 -20.37 6.89 11.06
C GLY A 306 -19.77 5.51 10.77
N VAL A 307 -20.54 4.59 10.17
CA VAL A 307 -20.04 3.25 9.82
C VAL A 307 -19.02 3.31 8.68
N PHE A 308 -19.32 4.01 7.59
CA PHE A 308 -18.43 4.06 6.42
C PHE A 308 -17.15 4.84 6.70
N ASP A 309 -17.21 5.93 7.47
CA ASP A 309 -16.03 6.68 7.88
C ASP A 309 -15.19 5.89 8.88
N SER A 310 -15.79 5.08 9.77
CA SER A 310 -15.03 4.19 10.66
C SER A 310 -14.30 3.09 9.91
N ILE A 311 -14.93 2.50 8.89
CA ILE A 311 -14.28 1.50 8.02
C ILE A 311 -13.14 2.16 7.25
N SER A 312 -13.39 3.33 6.67
CA SER A 312 -12.38 4.08 5.91
C SER A 312 -11.22 4.52 6.82
N ALA A 313 -11.49 4.92 8.06
CA ALA A 313 -10.49 5.23 9.07
C ALA A 313 -9.58 4.03 9.33
N GLY A 314 -10.16 2.84 9.55
CA GLY A 314 -9.42 1.61 9.77
C GLY A 314 -8.49 1.29 8.60
N ILE A 315 -8.97 1.47 7.36
CA ILE A 315 -8.18 1.32 6.15
C ILE A 315 -7.01 2.31 6.09
N LEU A 316 -7.28 3.61 6.22
CA LEU A 316 -6.26 4.65 6.09
C LEU A 316 -5.24 4.62 7.23
N ILE A 317 -5.67 4.28 8.45
CA ILE A 317 -4.77 4.13 9.60
C ILE A 317 -3.85 2.93 9.39
N TYR A 318 -4.39 1.79 8.96
CA TYR A 318 -3.59 0.60 8.65
C TYR A 318 -2.55 0.89 7.56
N THR A 319 -3.00 1.36 6.40
CA THR A 319 -2.12 1.73 5.29
C THR A 319 -1.10 2.78 5.73
N GLY A 320 -1.54 3.85 6.37
CA GLY A 320 -0.66 4.94 6.80
C GLY A 320 0.42 4.52 7.80
N ILE A 321 0.09 3.70 8.79
CA ILE A 321 1.05 3.28 9.83
C ILE A 321 1.92 2.11 9.35
N VAL A 322 1.31 1.07 8.78
CA VAL A 322 2.00 -0.17 8.45
C VAL A 322 2.67 -0.07 7.08
N GLU A 323 1.90 0.26 6.06
CA GLU A 323 2.37 0.24 4.67
C GLU A 323 3.21 1.47 4.31
N LEU A 324 2.89 2.65 4.88
CA LEU A 324 3.63 3.88 4.60
C LEU A 324 4.72 4.12 5.64
N MET A 325 4.38 4.28 6.91
CA MET A 325 5.36 4.66 7.92
C MET A 325 6.35 3.53 8.24
N ALA A 326 5.89 2.34 8.62
CA ALA A 326 6.80 1.26 9.00
C ALA A 326 7.62 0.77 7.80
N HIS A 327 6.98 0.50 6.66
CA HIS A 327 7.68 -0.01 5.48
C HIS A 327 8.67 0.99 4.87
N GLU A 328 8.35 2.29 4.79
CA GLU A 328 9.27 3.27 4.21
C GLU A 328 10.47 3.60 5.11
N PHE A 329 10.29 3.64 6.43
CA PHE A 329 11.35 4.07 7.35
C PHE A 329 12.15 2.91 7.95
N LEU A 330 11.50 1.79 8.29
CA LEU A 330 12.14 0.68 9.00
C LEU A 330 12.58 -0.44 8.06
N PHE A 331 11.79 -0.74 7.03
CA PHE A 331 12.02 -1.90 6.16
C PHE A 331 12.62 -1.54 4.79
N SER A 332 12.62 -0.26 4.40
CA SER A 332 13.21 0.16 3.14
C SER A 332 14.73 0.30 3.20
N ASN A 333 15.40 -0.04 2.10
CA ASN A 333 16.83 0.21 1.93
C ASN A 333 17.15 1.66 1.51
N GLN A 334 16.15 2.54 1.45
CA GLN A 334 16.26 3.90 0.88
C GLN A 334 17.21 4.82 1.68
N PHE A 335 17.39 4.53 2.97
CA PHE A 335 18.21 5.34 3.88
C PHE A 335 19.54 4.68 4.29
N LYS A 336 19.96 3.60 3.61
CA LYS A 336 21.26 2.97 3.84
C LYS A 336 22.39 3.79 3.20
N GLY A 337 23.50 3.97 3.90
CA GLY A 337 24.70 4.67 3.42
C GLY A 337 25.07 5.95 4.18
N GLU A 338 26.09 6.66 3.71
CA GLU A 338 26.58 7.91 4.31
C GLU A 338 25.50 9.01 4.30
N GLY A 339 25.27 9.63 5.46
CA GLY A 339 24.21 10.64 5.64
C GLY A 339 22.78 10.07 5.63
N GLY A 340 22.61 8.74 5.68
CA GLY A 340 21.31 8.07 5.69
C GLY A 340 20.37 8.53 6.79
N LEU A 341 20.89 8.65 8.03
CA LEU A 341 20.13 9.12 9.19
C LEU A 341 19.59 10.54 8.99
N GLN A 342 20.39 11.45 8.42
CA GLN A 342 19.95 12.82 8.17
C GLN A 342 18.81 12.87 7.14
N LYS A 343 18.90 12.08 6.08
CA LYS A 343 17.83 11.95 5.08
C LYS A 343 16.56 11.34 5.68
N MET A 344 16.71 10.33 6.53
CA MET A 344 15.59 9.69 7.23
C MET A 344 14.89 10.66 8.17
N LEU A 345 15.64 11.40 9.00
CA LEU A 345 15.08 12.43 9.89
C LEU A 345 14.43 13.58 9.12
N CYS A 346 14.99 13.97 7.97
CA CYS A 346 14.37 14.95 7.08
C CYS A 346 13.05 14.43 6.50
N ALA A 347 13.02 13.19 6.00
CA ALA A 347 11.80 12.54 5.50
C ALA A 347 10.72 12.46 6.60
N TYR A 348 11.11 12.05 7.81
CA TYR A 348 10.22 11.97 8.95
C TYR A 348 9.68 13.35 9.35
N GLY A 349 10.54 14.38 9.35
CA GLY A 349 10.13 15.77 9.57
C GLY A 349 9.11 16.26 8.54
N VAL A 350 9.31 15.95 7.26
CA VAL A 350 8.34 16.28 6.19
C VAL A 350 7.02 15.53 6.39
N MET A 351 7.07 14.26 6.78
CA MET A 351 5.87 13.48 7.11
C MET A 351 5.11 14.10 8.28
N CYS A 352 5.80 14.52 9.35
CA CYS A 352 5.20 15.23 10.48
C CYS A 352 4.57 16.56 10.05
N ILE A 353 5.17 17.29 9.11
CA ILE A 353 4.58 18.52 8.55
C ILE A 353 3.29 18.21 7.80
N GLY A 354 3.27 17.17 6.97
CA GLY A 354 2.06 16.72 6.27
C GLY A 354 0.93 16.36 7.24
N ALA A 355 1.24 15.55 8.25
CA ALA A 355 0.29 15.19 9.29
C ALA A 355 -0.19 16.42 10.08
N GLY A 356 0.74 17.30 10.48
CA GLY A 356 0.44 18.51 11.25
C GLY A 356 -0.44 19.50 10.49
N LEU A 357 -0.18 19.73 9.19
CA LEU A 357 -1.04 20.58 8.36
C LEU A 357 -2.41 19.97 8.16
N MET A 358 -2.49 18.67 7.88
CA MET A 358 -3.77 18.01 7.69
C MET A 358 -4.60 18.01 8.98
N SER A 359 -3.99 17.73 10.13
CA SER A 359 -4.66 17.84 11.44
C SER A 359 -5.08 19.28 11.75
N LEU A 360 -4.30 20.28 11.36
CA LEU A 360 -4.65 21.69 11.54
C LEU A 360 -5.91 22.04 10.75
N LEU A 361 -6.06 21.55 9.52
CA LEU A 361 -7.29 21.76 8.73
C LEU A 361 -8.52 21.18 9.45
N GLY A 362 -8.37 20.07 10.19
CA GLY A 362 -9.44 19.43 10.97
C GLY A 362 -9.99 20.25 12.13
N LYS A 363 -9.42 21.42 12.44
CA LYS A 363 -10.05 22.37 13.37
C LYS A 363 -11.25 23.09 12.73
N TRP A 364 -11.28 23.17 11.40
CA TRP A 364 -12.28 23.92 10.63
C TRP A 364 -13.04 23.07 9.61
N VAL A 365 -12.74 21.77 9.56
CA VAL A 365 -13.56 20.73 8.93
C VAL A 365 -14.34 20.08 10.05
#